data_AF-A0A2I8A6B2-F1
#
_entry.id   AF-A0A2I8A6B2-F1
#
_cell.length_a   1.000
_cell.length_b   1.000
_cell.length_c   1.000
_cell.angle_alpha   90.00
_cell.angle_beta   90.00
_cell.angle_gamma   90.00
#
_symmetry.space_group_name_H-M   'P 1'
#
loop_
_entity.id
_entity.type
_entity.pdbx_description
1 polymer ?
#
loop_
_entity_poly.entity_id
_entity_poly.type
_entity_poly.pdbx_seq_one_letter_code
_entity_poly.pdbx_strand_id
1 'polypeptide(L)'
;MTPEEIQALVTQQLEGFRSEIKQEIITANQGLAANLTREFKKLAQPAQPEKTEETEKESLTLKSLKQQISELQASLEAKDKQAFEALKRSGLAEAINQVKALSPGLLQKVFMTDYGQYLKQEDGTWYVESPQVGIKPLATALQDFLKSEDGKLFVPASGVNGSGATETKTQDTTPNKDKTAEDILFEHFG
;
A
#
# COMPACT_ATOMS: atom_id res chain seq x y z
N MET A 1 -0.85 25.30 15.10
CA MET A 1 -0.21 25.34 13.77
C MET A 1 -1.21 25.89 12.78
N THR A 2 -0.99 27.11 12.31
CA THR A 2 -1.79 27.70 11.24
C THR A 2 -1.39 27.09 9.88
N PRO A 3 -2.27 27.14 8.87
CA PRO A 3 -1.91 26.72 7.51
C PRO A 3 -0.64 27.42 6.97
N GLU A 4 -0.41 28.65 7.40
CA GLU A 4 0.77 29.45 7.04
C GLU A 4 2.06 28.91 7.68
N GLU A 5 2.00 28.48 8.94
CA GLU A 5 3.14 27.85 9.64
C GLU A 5 3.51 26.50 9.01
N ILE A 6 2.53 25.74 8.52
CA ILE A 6 2.78 24.47 7.81
C ILE A 6 3.42 24.73 6.44
N GLN A 7 2.95 25.72 5.69
CA GLN A 7 3.56 26.10 4.40
C GLN A 7 4.99 26.61 4.57
N ALA A 8 5.24 27.42 5.61
CA ALA A 8 6.59 27.90 5.92
C ALA A 8 7.53 26.74 6.25
N LEU A 9 7.08 25.77 7.06
CA LEU A 9 7.88 24.61 7.43
C LEU A 9 8.19 23.70 6.22
N VAL A 10 7.21 23.46 5.36
CA VAL A 10 7.39 22.66 4.13
C VAL A 10 8.35 23.36 3.16
N THR A 11 8.23 24.68 3.00
CA THR A 11 9.12 25.48 2.16
C THR A 11 10.56 25.42 2.68
N GLN A 12 10.74 25.57 4.00
CA GLN A 12 12.05 25.49 4.64
C GLN A 12 12.69 24.09 4.49
N GLN A 13 11.91 23.02 4.61
CA GLN A 13 12.41 21.65 4.38
C GLN A 13 12.80 21.43 2.90
N LEU A 14 12.00 21.94 1.96
CA LEU A 14 12.30 21.87 0.53
C LEU A 14 13.55 22.68 0.16
N GLU A 15 13.76 23.84 0.76
CA GLU A 15 14.96 24.65 0.55
C GLU A 15 16.22 23.96 1.10
N GLY A 16 16.13 23.35 2.29
CA GLY A 16 17.20 22.54 2.86
C GLY A 16 17.60 21.40 1.93
N PHE A 17 16.63 20.61 1.48
CA PHE A 17 16.87 19.49 0.57
C PHE A 17 17.42 19.94 -0.79
N ARG A 18 16.92 21.05 -1.34
CA ARG A 18 17.47 21.64 -2.58
C ARG A 18 18.92 22.10 -2.42
N SER A 19 19.27 22.63 -1.25
CA SER A 19 20.64 23.05 -0.94
C SER A 19 21.59 21.84 -0.87
N GLU A 20 21.16 20.78 -0.20
CA GLU A 20 21.91 19.51 -0.11
C GLU A 20 22.18 18.90 -1.50
N ILE A 21 21.14 18.79 -2.34
CA ILE A 21 21.29 18.28 -3.71
C ILE A 21 22.27 19.14 -4.52
N LYS A 22 22.18 20.48 -4.42
CA LYS A 22 23.10 21.37 -5.14
C LYS A 22 24.54 21.17 -4.67
N GLN A 23 24.77 21.03 -3.37
CA GLN A 23 26.10 20.77 -2.82
C GLN A 23 26.66 19.42 -3.28
N GLU A 24 25.83 18.39 -3.30
CA GLU A 24 26.23 17.06 -3.76
C GLU A 24 26.59 17.06 -5.26
N ILE A 25 25.81 17.74 -6.09
CA ILE A 25 26.10 17.92 -7.53
C ILE A 25 27.41 18.71 -7.74
N ILE A 26 27.62 19.80 -7.00
CA ILE A 26 28.86 20.58 -7.08
C ILE A 26 30.05 19.70 -6.70
N THR A 27 29.94 18.94 -5.60
CA THR A 27 30.99 18.06 -5.11
C THR A 27 31.32 16.96 -6.13
N ALA A 28 30.28 16.32 -6.68
CA ALA A 28 30.44 15.29 -7.70
C ALA A 28 31.10 15.84 -8.98
N ASN A 29 30.67 17.01 -9.44
CA ASN A 29 31.23 17.65 -10.64
C ASN A 29 32.70 18.07 -10.43
N GLN A 30 33.04 18.59 -9.24
CA GLN A 30 34.42 18.91 -8.88
C GLN A 30 35.29 17.65 -8.81
N GLY A 31 34.77 16.56 -8.24
CA GLY A 31 35.44 15.26 -8.20
C GLY A 31 35.71 14.71 -9.60
N LEU A 32 34.71 14.77 -10.48
CA LEU A 32 34.82 14.33 -11.88
C LEU A 32 35.85 15.18 -12.65
N ALA A 33 35.77 16.51 -12.54
CA ALA A 33 36.70 17.42 -13.21
C ALA A 33 38.13 17.25 -12.72
N ALA A 34 38.34 17.05 -11.41
CA ALA A 34 39.64 16.75 -10.84
C ALA A 34 40.20 15.42 -11.36
N ASN A 35 39.33 14.40 -11.49
CA ASN A 35 39.72 13.11 -12.02
C ASN A 35 40.10 13.17 -13.51
N LEU A 36 39.28 13.83 -14.34
CA LEU A 36 39.57 14.05 -15.75
C LEU A 36 40.86 14.86 -15.96
N THR A 37 41.07 15.91 -15.16
CA THR A 37 42.30 16.71 -15.22
C THR A 37 43.54 15.87 -14.91
N ARG A 38 43.43 14.94 -13.96
CA ARG A 38 44.52 14.03 -13.60
C ARG A 38 44.83 13.05 -14.74
N GLU A 39 43.82 12.46 -15.36
CA GLU A 39 43.95 11.56 -16.51
C GLU A 39 44.56 12.28 -17.72
N PHE A 40 44.10 13.50 -18.03
CA PHE A 40 44.71 14.30 -19.09
C PHE A 40 46.17 14.64 -18.82
N LYS A 41 46.54 14.96 -17.57
CA LYS A 41 47.94 15.21 -17.19
C LYS A 41 48.82 13.97 -17.31
N LYS A 42 48.28 12.78 -17.07
CA LYS A 42 48.99 11.51 -17.27
C LYS A 42 49.22 11.23 -18.75
N LEU A 43 48.20 11.44 -19.59
CA LEU A 43 48.29 11.24 -21.05
C LEU A 43 49.25 12.24 -21.74
N ALA A 44 49.44 13.43 -21.15
CA ALA A 44 50.33 14.46 -21.68
C ALA A 44 51.81 14.31 -21.27
N GLN A 45 52.17 13.34 -20.41
CA GLN A 45 53.58 13.07 -20.09
C GLN A 45 54.22 12.14 -21.12
N PRO A 46 55.43 12.46 -21.63
CA PRO A 46 56.18 11.54 -22.48
C PRO A 46 56.57 10.30 -21.68
N ALA A 47 56.29 9.13 -22.25
CA ALA A 47 56.40 7.82 -21.60
C ALA A 47 57.79 7.58 -20.98
N GLN A 48 57.83 7.43 -19.66
CA GLN A 48 58.91 6.71 -18.97
C GLN A 48 58.53 5.23 -18.83
N PRO A 49 59.46 4.29 -19.04
CA PRO A 49 59.19 2.89 -18.81
C PRO A 49 59.38 2.60 -17.32
N GLU A 50 58.29 2.41 -16.56
CA GLU A 50 58.26 1.44 -15.46
C GLU A 50 56.85 1.21 -14.89
N LYS A 51 56.50 -0.10 -14.80
CA LYS A 51 55.60 -0.78 -13.85
C LYS A 51 54.10 -0.78 -14.12
N THR A 52 53.69 -1.88 -14.76
CA THR A 52 52.57 -2.84 -14.55
C THR A 52 51.56 -2.69 -13.39
N GLU A 53 51.59 -1.64 -12.55
CA GLU A 53 50.62 -1.45 -11.43
C GLU A 53 49.37 -0.64 -11.82
N GLU A 54 49.37 0.08 -12.95
CA GLU A 54 48.25 0.95 -13.34
C GLU A 54 47.04 0.19 -13.89
N THR A 55 47.27 -0.94 -14.57
CA THR A 55 46.19 -1.77 -15.14
C THR A 55 45.33 -2.43 -14.06
N GLU A 56 45.92 -2.79 -12.91
CA GLU A 56 45.16 -3.35 -11.78
C GLU A 56 44.29 -2.30 -11.10
N LYS A 57 44.80 -1.06 -10.92
CA LYS A 57 44.05 0.04 -10.30
C LYS A 57 42.88 0.51 -11.16
N GLU A 58 43.04 0.59 -12.47
CA GLU A 58 41.95 0.84 -13.43
C GLU A 58 40.90 -0.28 -13.42
N SER A 59 41.34 -1.54 -13.27
CA SER A 59 40.41 -2.66 -13.12
C SER A 59 39.62 -2.59 -11.81
N LEU A 60 40.24 -2.12 -10.72
CA LEU A 60 39.63 -2.00 -9.40
C LEU A 60 38.66 -0.82 -9.35
N THR A 61 38.97 0.31 -9.99
CA THR A 61 38.04 1.43 -10.13
C THR A 61 36.86 1.08 -11.03
N LEU A 62 37.07 0.37 -12.14
CA LEU A 62 35.98 -0.15 -12.99
C LEU A 62 35.10 -1.16 -12.26
N LYS A 63 35.69 -2.06 -11.44
CA LYS A 63 34.93 -2.97 -10.59
C LYS A 63 34.10 -2.22 -9.55
N SER A 64 34.69 -1.23 -8.89
CA SER A 64 34.00 -0.36 -7.93
C SER A 64 32.82 0.39 -8.57
N LEU A 65 33.02 0.97 -9.76
CA LEU A 65 31.98 1.65 -10.52
C LEU A 65 30.86 0.70 -10.95
N LYS A 66 31.18 -0.50 -11.44
CA LYS A 66 30.17 -1.52 -11.76
C LYS A 66 29.36 -1.93 -10.52
N GLN A 67 30.03 -2.06 -9.38
CA GLN A 67 29.36 -2.39 -8.13
C GLN A 67 28.42 -1.27 -7.67
N GLN A 68 28.87 -0.01 -7.74
CA GLN A 68 28.02 1.15 -7.44
C GLN A 68 26.81 1.24 -8.38
N ILE A 69 26.99 1.00 -9.69
CA ILE A 69 25.87 0.97 -10.65
C ILE A 69 24.88 -0.13 -10.28
N SER A 70 25.36 -1.33 -9.94
CA SER A 70 24.50 -2.44 -9.53
C SER A 70 23.74 -2.14 -8.24
N GLU A 71 24.38 -1.50 -7.26
CA GLU A 71 23.75 -1.10 -6.00
C GLU A 71 22.69 -0.01 -6.23
N LEU A 72 22.98 0.96 -7.10
CA LEU A 72 22.03 2.01 -7.48
C LEU A 72 20.82 1.44 -8.22
N GLN A 73 21.03 0.50 -9.15
CA GLN A 73 19.95 -0.19 -9.85
C GLN A 73 19.05 -0.96 -8.88
N ALA A 74 19.63 -1.74 -7.97
CA ALA A 74 18.87 -2.47 -6.96
C ALA A 74 18.09 -1.54 -6.02
N SER A 75 18.69 -0.41 -5.63
CA SER A 75 18.03 0.62 -4.81
C SER A 75 16.85 1.26 -5.54
N LEU A 76 17.00 1.54 -6.83
CA LEU A 76 15.96 2.12 -7.66
C LEU A 76 14.79 1.14 -7.85
N GLU A 77 15.07 -0.12 -8.19
CA GLU A 77 14.05 -1.18 -8.30
C GLU A 77 13.28 -1.38 -6.98
N ALA A 78 13.99 -1.34 -5.84
CA ALA A 78 13.36 -1.45 -4.53
C ALA A 78 12.43 -0.26 -4.23
N LYS A 79 12.85 0.96 -4.56
CA LYS A 79 12.03 2.17 -4.40
C LYS A 79 10.83 2.17 -5.34
N ASP A 80 11.01 1.77 -6.60
CA ASP A 80 9.93 1.69 -7.57
C ASP A 80 8.87 0.66 -7.13
N LYS A 81 9.32 -0.50 -6.63
CA LYS A 81 8.44 -1.50 -6.05
C LYS A 81 7.66 -0.94 -4.84
N GLN A 82 8.34 -0.22 -3.93
CA GLN A 82 7.67 0.39 -2.77
C GLN A 82 6.66 1.47 -3.19
N ALA A 83 7.01 2.33 -4.14
CA ALA A 83 6.14 3.37 -4.66
C ALA A 83 4.90 2.75 -5.33
N PHE A 84 5.09 1.69 -6.10
CA PHE A 84 4.00 0.96 -6.75
C PHE A 84 3.08 0.27 -5.74
N GLU A 85 3.64 -0.36 -4.70
CA GLU A 85 2.85 -0.95 -3.60
C GLU A 85 2.04 0.11 -2.83
N ALA A 86 2.63 1.29 -2.59
CA ALA A 86 1.91 2.41 -1.97
C ALA A 86 0.77 2.91 -2.86
N LEU A 87 1.01 3.01 -4.17
CA LEU A 87 0.01 3.43 -5.16
C LEU A 87 -1.15 2.44 -5.22
N LYS A 88 -0.86 1.12 -5.24
CA LYS A 88 -1.85 0.04 -5.16
C LYS A 88 -2.74 0.19 -3.92
N ARG A 89 -2.11 0.38 -2.75
CA ARG A 89 -2.84 0.54 -1.48
C ARG A 89 -3.75 1.76 -1.52
N SER A 90 -3.27 2.88 -2.06
CA SER A 90 -4.06 4.10 -2.18
C SER A 90 -5.26 3.91 -3.10
N GLY A 91 -5.05 3.38 -4.32
CA GLY A 91 -6.13 3.15 -5.29
C GLY A 91 -7.20 2.18 -4.76
N LEU A 92 -6.77 1.13 -4.06
CA LEU A 92 -7.70 0.20 -3.41
C LEU A 92 -8.46 0.85 -2.25
N ALA A 93 -7.80 1.65 -1.42
CA ALA A 93 -8.47 2.36 -0.32
C ALA A 93 -9.55 3.32 -0.85
N GLU A 94 -9.28 4.01 -1.94
CA GLU A 94 -10.25 4.88 -2.61
C GLU A 94 -11.47 4.10 -3.11
N ALA A 95 -11.25 2.96 -3.79
CA ALA A 95 -12.33 2.08 -4.23
C ALA A 95 -13.15 1.51 -3.05
N ILE A 96 -12.49 1.14 -1.95
CA ILE A 96 -13.14 0.63 -0.74
C ILE A 96 -14.00 1.69 -0.06
N ASN A 97 -13.56 2.95 -0.04
CA ASN A 97 -14.35 4.04 0.55
C ASN A 97 -15.69 4.25 -0.16
N GLN A 98 -15.79 3.89 -1.44
CA GLN A 98 -17.02 4.00 -2.23
C GLN A 98 -18.06 2.92 -1.88
N VAL A 99 -17.63 1.76 -1.38
CA VAL A 99 -18.53 0.59 -1.12
C VAL A 99 -19.08 0.52 0.30
N LYS A 100 -18.78 1.52 1.17
CA LYS A 100 -19.30 1.61 2.55
C LYS A 100 -19.12 0.31 3.37
N ALA A 101 -17.95 -0.32 3.25
CA ALA A 101 -17.65 -1.54 3.98
C ALA A 101 -17.64 -1.32 5.51
N LEU A 102 -18.06 -2.31 6.29
CA LEU A 102 -18.06 -2.28 7.76
C LEU A 102 -16.65 -2.13 8.34
N SER A 103 -15.67 -2.78 7.73
CA SER A 103 -14.26 -2.70 8.13
C SER A 103 -13.34 -2.48 6.92
N PRO A 104 -13.18 -1.22 6.44
CA PRO A 104 -12.41 -0.89 5.25
C PRO A 104 -10.96 -1.38 5.28
N GLY A 105 -10.28 -1.23 6.42
CA GLY A 105 -8.86 -1.62 6.55
C GLY A 105 -8.64 -3.13 6.54
N LEU A 106 -9.60 -3.92 7.03
CA LEU A 106 -9.51 -5.38 6.97
C LEU A 106 -9.89 -5.89 5.57
N LEU A 107 -10.93 -5.31 4.96
CA LEU A 107 -11.29 -5.58 3.57
C LEU A 107 -10.11 -5.33 2.63
N GLN A 108 -9.40 -4.21 2.82
CA GLN A 108 -8.21 -3.89 2.05
C GLN A 108 -7.15 -4.98 2.16
N LYS A 109 -6.86 -5.46 3.38
CA LYS A 109 -5.84 -6.50 3.61
C LYS A 109 -6.22 -7.84 2.98
N VAL A 110 -7.48 -8.27 3.16
CA VAL A 110 -7.96 -9.54 2.59
C VAL A 110 -7.95 -9.46 1.07
N PHE A 111 -8.52 -8.39 0.50
CA PHE A 111 -8.52 -8.20 -0.94
C PHE A 111 -7.11 -8.11 -1.53
N MET A 112 -6.16 -7.46 -0.85
CA MET A 112 -4.75 -7.45 -1.28
C MET A 112 -4.10 -8.83 -1.21
N THR A 113 -4.51 -9.69 -0.28
CA THR A 113 -3.97 -11.04 -0.16
C THR A 113 -4.38 -11.90 -1.36
N ASP A 114 -5.63 -11.78 -1.79
CA ASP A 114 -6.17 -12.60 -2.88
C ASP A 114 -5.87 -12.01 -4.27
N TYR A 115 -5.92 -10.68 -4.40
CA TYR A 115 -5.86 -9.98 -5.68
C TYR A 115 -4.63 -9.06 -5.84
N GLY A 116 -3.82 -8.83 -4.81
CA GLY A 116 -2.77 -7.81 -4.82
C GLY A 116 -1.70 -7.99 -5.90
N GLN A 117 -1.35 -9.26 -6.20
CA GLN A 117 -0.40 -9.58 -7.28
C GLN A 117 -0.99 -9.40 -8.68
N TYR A 118 -2.32 -9.41 -8.79
CA TYR A 118 -3.07 -9.28 -10.04
C TYR A 118 -3.52 -7.83 -10.32
N LEU A 119 -3.26 -6.90 -9.40
CA LEU A 119 -3.58 -5.48 -9.57
C LEU A 119 -2.60 -4.82 -10.54
N LYS A 120 -3.18 -4.23 -11.60
CA LYS A 120 -2.48 -3.42 -12.60
C LYS A 120 -3.17 -2.07 -12.75
N GLN A 121 -2.41 -1.07 -13.18
CA GLN A 121 -2.93 0.24 -13.52
C GLN A 121 -2.64 0.51 -15.00
N GLU A 122 -3.69 0.81 -15.77
CA GLU A 122 -3.59 1.23 -17.18
C GLU A 122 -4.38 2.53 -17.34
N ASP A 123 -3.77 3.54 -17.95
CA ASP A 123 -4.38 4.86 -18.18
C ASP A 123 -5.03 5.49 -16.94
N GLY A 124 -4.39 5.30 -15.77
CA GLY A 124 -4.86 5.81 -14.48
C GLY A 124 -5.98 4.97 -13.84
N THR A 125 -6.51 3.98 -14.54
CA THR A 125 -7.58 3.09 -14.04
C THR A 125 -7.00 1.78 -13.51
N TRP A 126 -7.51 1.34 -12.37
CA TRP A 126 -7.09 0.08 -11.75
C TRP A 126 -7.90 -1.12 -12.26
N TYR A 127 -7.20 -2.21 -12.54
CA TYR A 127 -7.76 -3.47 -13.00
C TYR A 127 -7.19 -4.64 -12.20
N VAL A 128 -7.99 -5.69 -12.07
CA VAL A 128 -7.57 -7.01 -11.59
C VAL A 128 -7.49 -7.92 -12.81
N GLU A 129 -6.29 -8.42 -13.11
CA GLU A 129 -6.07 -9.42 -14.15
C GLU A 129 -5.66 -10.73 -13.50
N SER A 130 -6.66 -11.59 -13.24
CA SER A 130 -6.45 -12.90 -12.64
C SER A 130 -6.91 -13.99 -13.59
N PRO A 131 -6.21 -15.15 -13.65
CA PRO A 131 -6.65 -16.30 -14.44
C PRO A 131 -8.07 -16.78 -14.09
N GLN A 132 -8.52 -16.52 -12.87
CA GLN A 132 -9.82 -16.98 -12.35
C GLN A 132 -10.97 -16.03 -12.70
N VAL A 133 -10.68 -14.74 -12.84
CA VAL A 133 -11.71 -13.68 -12.93
C VAL A 133 -11.64 -12.91 -14.26
N GLY A 134 -10.60 -13.15 -15.06
CA GLY A 134 -10.29 -12.38 -16.26
C GLY A 134 -9.75 -10.98 -15.92
N ILE A 135 -9.81 -10.08 -16.90
CA ILE A 135 -9.50 -8.66 -16.72
C ILE A 135 -10.80 -7.95 -16.31
N LYS A 136 -10.83 -7.39 -15.10
CA LYS A 136 -11.96 -6.61 -14.60
C LYS A 136 -11.50 -5.28 -13.99
N PRO A 137 -12.29 -4.20 -14.15
CA PRO A 137 -12.05 -2.97 -13.38
C PRO A 137 -12.07 -3.27 -11.88
N LEU A 138 -11.21 -2.58 -11.13
CA LEU A 138 -11.08 -2.76 -9.69
C LEU A 138 -12.42 -2.63 -8.96
N ALA A 139 -13.25 -1.65 -9.35
CA ALA A 139 -14.56 -1.46 -8.75
C ALA A 139 -15.48 -2.69 -8.95
N THR A 140 -15.45 -3.30 -10.14
CA THR A 140 -16.22 -4.51 -10.45
C THR A 140 -15.68 -5.71 -9.68
N ALA A 141 -14.35 -5.90 -9.68
CA ALA A 141 -13.72 -6.99 -8.93
C ALA A 141 -13.99 -6.88 -7.42
N LEU A 142 -13.99 -5.67 -6.86
CA LEU A 142 -14.33 -5.41 -5.47
C LEU A 142 -15.80 -5.73 -5.17
N GLN A 143 -16.74 -5.34 -6.05
CA GLN A 143 -18.15 -5.70 -5.88
C GLN A 143 -18.40 -7.21 -5.99
N ASP A 144 -17.71 -7.89 -6.89
CA ASP A 144 -17.78 -9.35 -7.02
C ASP A 144 -17.22 -10.03 -5.77
N PHE A 145 -16.10 -9.52 -5.24
CA PHE A 145 -15.57 -9.98 -3.96
C PHE A 145 -16.57 -9.79 -2.84
N LEU A 146 -17.21 -8.62 -2.69
CA LEU A 146 -18.20 -8.37 -1.64
C LEU A 146 -19.44 -9.29 -1.69
N LYS A 147 -19.70 -9.92 -2.83
CA LYS A 147 -20.77 -10.93 -2.99
C LYS A 147 -20.31 -12.35 -2.65
N SER A 148 -19.00 -12.59 -2.51
CA SER A 148 -18.44 -13.88 -2.11
C SER A 148 -18.73 -14.19 -0.64
N GLU A 149 -18.50 -15.44 -0.22
CA GLU A 149 -18.66 -15.83 1.19
C GLU A 149 -17.75 -15.01 2.12
N ASP A 150 -16.51 -14.73 1.70
CA ASP A 150 -15.57 -13.91 2.47
C ASP A 150 -15.96 -12.42 2.45
N GLY A 151 -16.46 -11.93 1.32
CA GLY A 151 -16.85 -10.54 1.14
C GLY A 151 -18.09 -10.13 1.92
N LYS A 152 -19.02 -11.07 2.14
CA LYS A 152 -20.26 -10.82 2.89
C LYS A 152 -20.01 -10.34 4.32
N LEU A 153 -18.87 -10.69 4.91
CA LEU A 153 -18.46 -10.24 6.24
C LEU A 153 -18.24 -8.71 6.31
N PHE A 154 -18.01 -8.07 5.17
CA PHE A 154 -17.67 -6.66 5.07
C PHE A 154 -18.86 -5.78 4.67
N VAL A 155 -19.99 -6.36 4.31
CA VAL A 155 -21.22 -5.62 3.97
C VAL A 155 -22.23 -5.73 5.13
N PRO A 156 -23.04 -4.68 5.38
CA PRO A 156 -24.13 -4.80 6.35
C PRO A 156 -25.10 -5.90 5.92
N ALA A 157 -25.64 -6.63 6.89
CA ALA A 157 -26.70 -7.60 6.63
C ALA A 157 -27.88 -6.90 5.95
N SER A 158 -28.18 -7.28 4.71
CA SER A 158 -29.32 -6.73 3.97
C SER A 158 -30.60 -7.17 4.67
N GLY A 159 -31.26 -6.25 5.39
CA GLY A 159 -32.52 -6.52 6.09
C GLY A 159 -32.59 -6.03 7.54
N VAL A 160 -31.48 -5.62 8.15
CA VAL A 160 -31.55 -4.93 9.45
C VAL A 160 -31.78 -3.43 9.25
N ASN A 161 -32.98 -3.08 8.77
CA ASN A 161 -33.58 -1.84 9.21
C ASN A 161 -33.59 -1.90 10.74
N GLY A 162 -33.14 -0.83 11.41
CA GLY A 162 -33.24 -0.72 12.86
C GLY A 162 -34.70 -0.73 13.31
N SER A 163 -35.33 -1.90 13.34
CA SER A 163 -36.42 -2.19 14.23
C SER A 163 -35.79 -2.44 15.58
N GLY A 164 -36.18 -1.59 16.54
CA GLY A 164 -35.55 -1.43 17.83
C GLY A 164 -35.16 -2.74 18.51
N ALA A 165 -34.10 -2.67 19.29
CA ALA A 165 -33.84 -3.64 20.34
C ALA A 165 -35.12 -3.81 21.17
N THR A 166 -35.85 -4.87 20.90
CA THR A 166 -36.65 -5.49 21.94
C THR A 166 -35.70 -6.46 22.61
N GLU A 167 -35.37 -6.13 23.85
CA GLU A 167 -34.61 -6.99 24.74
C GLU A 167 -35.19 -8.40 24.65
N THR A 168 -34.34 -9.36 24.32
CA THR A 168 -34.69 -10.78 24.37
C THR A 168 -34.85 -11.11 25.85
N LYS A 169 -36.07 -10.99 26.37
CA LYS A 169 -36.42 -11.48 27.69
C LYS A 169 -36.19 -12.98 27.65
N THR A 170 -35.27 -13.45 28.48
CA THR A 170 -34.93 -14.86 28.68
C THR A 170 -36.21 -15.69 28.79
N GLN A 171 -36.25 -16.70 27.94
CA GLN A 171 -37.31 -17.67 27.82
C GLN A 171 -37.27 -18.59 29.04
N ASP A 172 -38.09 -18.31 30.05
CA ASP A 172 -38.45 -19.29 31.08
C ASP A 172 -39.57 -20.20 30.55
N THR A 173 -39.38 -21.49 30.79
CA THR A 173 -40.14 -22.61 30.24
C THR A 173 -41.50 -22.84 30.93
N THR A 174 -42.59 -22.76 30.15
CA THR A 174 -43.82 -23.60 30.20
C THR A 174 -44.76 -23.51 31.44
N PRO A 175 -45.97 -24.13 31.44
CA PRO A 175 -47.18 -23.68 30.73
C PRO A 175 -48.41 -23.67 31.67
N ASN A 176 -49.34 -22.70 31.58
CA ASN A 176 -50.74 -23.05 31.92
C ASN A 176 -51.74 -22.09 31.31
N LYS A 177 -52.79 -22.70 30.76
CA LYS A 177 -53.94 -22.07 30.13
C LYS A 177 -54.87 -21.69 31.28
N ASP A 178 -55.13 -20.40 31.46
CA ASP A 178 -56.01 -19.90 32.51
C ASP A 178 -57.39 -20.58 32.40
N LYS A 179 -57.69 -21.49 33.32
CA LYS A 179 -59.07 -21.92 33.59
C LYS A 179 -59.74 -20.79 34.35
N THR A 180 -60.89 -20.34 33.88
CA THR A 180 -61.67 -19.30 34.55
C THR A 180 -62.26 -19.83 35.85
N ALA A 181 -62.53 -18.95 36.82
CA ALA A 181 -63.04 -19.31 38.14
C ALA A 181 -64.37 -20.10 38.10
N GLU A 182 -65.10 -20.01 36.99
CA GLU A 182 -66.33 -20.75 36.70
C GLU A 182 -66.07 -22.25 36.44
N ASP A 183 -64.92 -22.58 35.84
CA ASP A 183 -64.52 -23.97 35.52
C ASP A 183 -64.14 -24.77 36.79
N ILE A 184 -63.70 -24.07 37.84
CA ILE A 184 -63.27 -24.69 39.11
C ILE A 184 -64.46 -25.00 40.01
N LEU A 185 -65.55 -24.22 39.92
CA LEU A 185 -66.74 -24.39 40.77
C LEU A 185 -67.61 -25.59 40.35
N PHE A 186 -67.65 -25.92 39.05
CA PHE A 186 -68.44 -27.06 38.55
C PHE A 186 -67.80 -28.43 38.84
N GLU A 187 -66.48 -28.52 38.98
CA GLU A 187 -65.79 -29.80 39.29
C GLU A 187 -65.93 -30.23 40.76
N HIS A 188 -66.35 -29.35 41.68
CA HIS A 188 -66.36 -29.66 43.12
C HIS A 188 -67.74 -29.99 43.70
N PHE A 189 -68.82 -29.85 42.94
CA PHE A 189 -70.20 -30.12 43.41
C PHE A 189 -71.05 -30.96 42.43
N GLY A 190 -70.41 -31.70 41.54
CA GLY A 190 -71.03 -32.73 40.68
C GLY A 190 -70.88 -34.13 41.25
#